data_AF-A0A392M3X6-F1
#
_entry.id   AF-A0A392M3X6-F1
#
_cell.length_a   1.000
_cell.length_b   1.000
_cell.length_c   1.000
_cell.angle_alpha   90.00
_cell.angle_beta   90.00
_cell.angle_gamma   90.00
#
_symmetry.space_group_name_H-M   'P 1'
#
loop_
_entity.id
_entity.type
_entity.pdbx_description
1 polymer ?
#
loop_
_entity_poly.entity_id
_entity_poly.type
_entity_poly.pdbx_seq_one_letter_code
_entity_poly.pdbx_strand_id
1 'polypeptide(L)'
;MFVPSKVQRGILPRLLEEILSTRIMVKQAMKKLSPSEQVLQRIFNARQLALKLISNVTYGYTAAGFSGRMPCAELADSIVQCGRCTLEKAISFVNLHEKWNAKVIYGDTDSMFVLLKGRTVKESFQIGSEIASAITAMNPSPVTLKMEKVYHPCFLITKKRYVGYSYESPNQIEPVFDAKGIETVRRDTCEAVAKTMERSLRLFFEHQSVLEVKTYLQRQWKRILSGRVSLKDFIFAKEVRLGTYSARISSLPPAAIVATKAMRVDRRAEPRYAERIPYVVIHGEPGARLVDMVVDPLE
;
A
#
# COMPACT_ATOMS: atom_id res chain seq x y z
N MET A 1 8.91 29.14 -17.25
CA MET A 1 8.92 28.67 -18.66
C MET A 1 10.11 27.72 -18.85
N PHE A 2 9.96 26.65 -19.63
CA PHE A 2 11.02 25.67 -19.92
C PHE A 2 11.45 25.76 -21.39
N VAL A 3 12.73 25.51 -21.69
CA VAL A 3 13.24 25.46 -23.06
C VAL A 3 13.04 24.07 -23.69
N PRO A 4 12.79 23.96 -25.01
CA PRO A 4 12.68 22.67 -25.69
C PRO A 4 14.00 21.87 -25.68
N SER A 5 13.89 20.54 -25.75
CA SER A 5 15.05 19.62 -25.82
C SER A 5 15.97 19.86 -27.02
N LYS A 6 15.43 20.42 -28.11
CA LYS A 6 16.20 20.80 -29.32
C LYS A 6 17.22 21.91 -29.04
N VAL A 7 16.98 22.74 -28.02
CA VAL A 7 17.88 23.83 -27.63
C VAL A 7 18.90 23.33 -26.61
N GLN A 8 18.43 22.71 -25.52
CA GLN A 8 19.28 22.19 -24.45
C GLN A 8 18.65 20.95 -23.83
N ARG A 9 19.37 19.83 -23.81
CA ARG A 9 18.94 18.63 -23.08
C ARG A 9 19.36 18.75 -21.62
N GLY A 10 18.38 18.75 -20.72
CA GLY A 10 18.62 18.85 -19.27
C GLY A 10 19.37 17.64 -18.69
N ILE A 11 20.05 17.86 -17.56
CA ILE A 11 20.82 16.82 -16.86
C ILE A 11 19.89 15.78 -16.21
N LEU A 12 18.83 16.21 -15.54
CA LEU A 12 17.87 15.31 -14.88
C LEU A 12 17.20 14.33 -15.87
N PRO A 13 16.70 14.77 -17.05
CA PRO A 13 16.22 13.84 -18.07
C PRO A 13 17.23 12.78 -18.49
N ARG A 14 18.51 13.16 -18.71
CA ARG A 14 19.57 12.20 -19.09
C ARG A 14 19.78 11.13 -18.02
N LEU A 15 19.93 11.57 -16.76
CA LEU A 15 20.11 10.67 -15.62
C LEU A 15 18.91 9.72 -15.45
N LEU A 16 17.68 10.26 -15.53
CA LEU A 16 16.47 9.46 -15.35
C LEU A 16 16.28 8.45 -16.49
N GLU A 17 16.67 8.78 -17.72
CA GLU A 17 16.60 7.88 -18.87
C GLU A 17 17.54 6.67 -18.71
N GLU A 18 18.75 6.88 -18.20
CA GLU A 18 19.68 5.79 -17.88
C GLU A 18 19.15 4.90 -16.75
N ILE A 19 18.60 5.50 -15.69
CA ILE A 19 18.04 4.74 -14.55
C ILE A 19 16.80 3.95 -15.00
N LEU A 20 15.91 4.56 -15.78
CA LEU A 20 14.69 3.93 -16.27
C LEU A 20 14.98 2.80 -17.26
N SER A 21 15.88 3.01 -18.22
CA SER A 21 16.30 1.97 -19.17
C SER A 21 16.94 0.78 -18.45
N THR A 22 17.84 1.03 -17.50
CA THR A 22 18.42 -0.01 -16.63
C THR A 22 17.33 -0.76 -15.86
N ARG A 23 16.36 -0.04 -15.29
CA ARG A 23 15.25 -0.65 -14.55
C ARG A 23 14.38 -1.52 -15.45
N ILE A 24 14.09 -1.08 -16.67
CA ILE A 24 13.33 -1.86 -17.66
C ILE A 24 14.09 -3.15 -18.00
N MET A 25 15.40 -3.05 -18.24
CA MET A 25 16.27 -4.21 -18.50
C MET A 25 16.22 -5.22 -17.34
N VAL A 26 16.37 -4.76 -16.09
CA VAL A 26 16.29 -5.64 -14.90
C VAL A 26 14.92 -6.31 -14.79
N LYS A 27 13.83 -5.58 -15.04
CA LYS A 27 12.48 -6.15 -15.02
C LYS A 27 12.26 -7.18 -16.13
N GLN A 28 12.83 -6.96 -17.31
CA GLN A 28 12.76 -7.92 -18.43
C GLN A 28 13.57 -9.18 -18.11
N ALA A 29 14.78 -9.05 -17.56
CA ALA A 29 15.58 -10.18 -17.11
C ALA A 29 14.84 -10.99 -16.02
N MET A 30 14.20 -10.31 -15.07
CA MET A 30 13.41 -10.94 -14.01
C MET A 30 12.22 -11.76 -14.52
N LYS A 31 11.61 -11.36 -15.65
CA LYS A 31 10.52 -12.13 -16.28
C LYS A 31 11.00 -13.39 -16.99
N LYS A 32 12.28 -13.48 -17.36
CA LYS A 32 12.87 -14.64 -18.05
C LYS A 32 13.35 -15.72 -17.08
N LEU A 33 13.41 -15.42 -15.78
CA LEU A 33 13.82 -16.38 -14.76
C LEU A 33 12.81 -17.52 -14.63
N SER A 34 13.34 -18.71 -14.39
CA SER A 34 12.55 -19.90 -14.14
C SER A 34 12.03 -19.94 -12.69
N PRO A 35 10.94 -20.68 -12.39
CA PRO A 35 10.39 -20.78 -11.03
C PRO A 35 11.34 -21.38 -9.98
N SER A 36 12.39 -22.09 -10.40
CA SER A 36 13.43 -22.63 -9.52
C SER A 36 14.40 -21.56 -9.03
N GLU A 37 14.52 -20.42 -9.72
CA GLU A 37 15.49 -19.36 -9.44
C GLU A 37 14.95 -18.29 -8.47
N GLN A 38 14.29 -18.72 -7.39
CA GLN A 38 13.62 -17.81 -6.45
C GLN A 38 14.59 -16.81 -5.79
N VAL A 39 15.84 -17.21 -5.53
CA VAL A 39 16.87 -16.34 -4.94
C VAL A 39 17.20 -15.20 -5.92
N LEU A 40 17.44 -15.52 -7.19
CA LEU A 40 17.72 -14.51 -8.22
C LEU A 40 16.51 -13.60 -8.44
N GLN A 41 15.30 -14.14 -8.42
CA GLN A 41 14.08 -13.35 -8.53
C GLN A 41 13.97 -12.31 -7.40
N ARG A 42 14.28 -12.70 -6.15
CA ARG A 42 14.32 -11.77 -5.00
C ARG A 42 15.39 -10.68 -5.19
N ILE A 43 16.58 -11.05 -5.67
CA ILE A 43 17.68 -10.10 -5.93
C ILE A 43 17.29 -9.09 -7.02
N PHE A 44 16.75 -9.55 -8.14
CA PHE A 44 16.31 -8.66 -9.22
C PHE A 44 15.14 -7.78 -8.80
N ASN A 45 14.23 -8.29 -7.99
CA ASN A 45 13.15 -7.48 -7.42
C ASN A 45 13.71 -6.39 -6.49
N ALA A 46 14.68 -6.71 -5.62
CA ALA A 46 15.35 -5.72 -4.78
C ALA A 46 16.06 -4.65 -5.63
N ARG A 47 16.78 -5.05 -6.69
CA ARG A 47 17.46 -4.12 -7.61
C ARG A 47 16.48 -3.18 -8.33
N GLN A 48 15.37 -3.69 -8.89
CA GLN A 48 14.41 -2.82 -9.57
C GLN A 48 13.68 -1.87 -8.61
N LEU A 49 13.48 -2.29 -7.35
CA LEU A 49 12.93 -1.43 -6.29
C LEU A 49 13.91 -0.32 -5.90
N ALA A 50 15.20 -0.64 -5.78
CA ALA A 50 16.24 0.35 -5.53
C ALA A 50 16.31 1.38 -6.65
N LEU A 51 16.31 0.95 -7.92
CA LEU A 51 16.27 1.86 -9.07
C LEU A 51 15.02 2.74 -9.07
N LYS A 52 13.84 2.16 -8.75
CA LYS A 52 12.59 2.93 -8.59
C LYS A 52 12.73 3.98 -7.48
N LEU A 53 13.30 3.62 -6.34
CA LEU A 53 13.50 4.53 -5.23
C LEU A 53 14.42 5.69 -5.60
N ILE A 54 15.53 5.41 -6.30
CA ILE A 54 16.45 6.45 -6.79
C ILE A 54 15.68 7.41 -7.69
N SER A 55 14.93 6.94 -8.69
CA SER A 55 14.12 7.81 -9.56
C SER A 55 13.14 8.69 -8.77
N ASN A 56 12.44 8.11 -7.79
CA ASN A 56 11.48 8.83 -6.96
C ASN A 56 12.16 9.89 -6.08
N VAL A 57 13.31 9.57 -5.50
CA VAL A 57 14.10 10.50 -4.66
C VAL A 57 14.73 11.59 -5.52
N THR A 58 15.12 11.33 -6.77
CA THR A 58 15.59 12.36 -7.70
C THR A 58 14.55 13.47 -7.91
N TYR A 59 13.27 13.09 -8.07
CA TYR A 59 12.17 14.06 -8.06
C TYR A 59 12.01 14.72 -6.67
N GLY A 60 11.98 13.93 -5.59
CA GLY A 60 11.82 14.47 -4.23
C GLY A 60 12.91 15.49 -3.84
N TYR A 61 14.12 15.34 -4.39
CA TYR A 61 15.24 16.25 -4.17
C TYR A 61 14.95 17.67 -4.70
N THR A 62 14.19 17.80 -5.79
CA THR A 62 13.84 19.14 -6.32
C THR A 62 12.93 19.90 -5.37
N ALA A 63 12.13 19.21 -4.54
CA ALA A 63 11.21 19.79 -3.58
C ALA A 63 11.78 19.90 -2.15
N ALA A 64 13.05 19.55 -1.92
CA ALA A 64 13.62 19.38 -0.59
C ALA A 64 13.94 20.73 0.12
N GLY A 65 12.92 21.52 0.46
CA GLY A 65 13.08 22.86 1.04
C GLY A 65 13.60 22.91 2.49
N PHE A 66 13.39 21.85 3.29
CA PHE A 66 13.80 21.86 4.71
C PHE A 66 15.28 21.50 4.92
N SER A 67 15.80 20.50 4.20
CA SER A 67 17.17 19.97 4.39
C SER A 67 17.91 19.72 3.08
N GLY A 68 17.35 20.13 1.94
CA GLY A 68 17.99 19.97 0.63
C GLY A 68 19.06 21.02 0.39
N ARG A 69 20.08 20.66 -0.41
CA ARG A 69 21.18 21.57 -0.73
C ARG A 69 20.90 22.47 -1.95
N MET A 70 19.96 22.06 -2.80
CA MET A 70 19.61 22.78 -4.03
C MET A 70 18.14 22.54 -4.41
N PRO A 71 17.17 23.02 -3.60
CA PRO A 71 15.76 22.91 -3.93
C PRO A 71 15.37 23.87 -5.07
N CYS A 72 14.41 23.44 -5.89
CA CYS A 72 13.74 24.26 -6.90
C CYS A 72 12.25 23.89 -6.87
N ALA A 73 11.48 24.66 -6.10
CA ALA A 73 10.06 24.39 -5.86
C ALA A 73 9.24 24.49 -7.14
N GLU A 74 9.57 25.45 -8.02
CA GLU A 74 8.88 25.69 -9.29
C GLU A 74 8.97 24.47 -10.22
N LEU A 75 10.12 23.78 -10.21
CA LEU A 75 10.31 22.54 -10.95
C LEU A 75 9.44 21.41 -10.36
N ALA A 76 9.43 21.26 -9.04
CA ALA A 76 8.61 20.24 -8.37
C ALA A 76 7.12 20.46 -8.64
N ASP A 77 6.64 21.69 -8.49
CA ASP A 77 5.25 22.07 -8.73
C ASP A 77 4.85 21.83 -10.19
N SER A 78 5.73 22.18 -11.13
CA SER A 78 5.52 21.89 -12.56
C SER A 78 5.37 20.39 -12.83
N ILE A 79 6.17 19.54 -12.18
CA ILE A 79 6.08 18.08 -12.33
C ILE A 79 4.75 17.56 -11.78
N VAL A 80 4.36 17.98 -10.58
CA VAL A 80 3.09 17.56 -9.94
C VAL A 80 1.89 18.00 -10.77
N GLN A 81 1.90 19.25 -11.26
CA GLN A 81 0.82 19.78 -12.09
C GLN A 81 0.71 19.05 -13.43
N CYS A 82 1.85 18.72 -14.07
CA CYS A 82 1.88 17.90 -15.28
C CYS A 82 1.34 16.49 -15.03
N GLY A 83 1.69 15.86 -13.91
CA GLY A 83 1.16 14.55 -13.51
C GLY A 83 -0.36 14.59 -13.31
N ARG A 84 -0.86 15.59 -12.59
CA ARG A 84 -2.28 15.80 -12.36
C ARG A 84 -3.06 16.02 -13.66
N CYS A 85 -2.57 16.92 -14.52
CA CYS A 85 -3.19 17.22 -15.80
C CYS A 85 -3.22 15.98 -16.71
N THR A 86 -2.15 15.19 -16.74
CA THR A 86 -2.10 13.92 -17.49
C THR A 86 -3.15 12.93 -16.99
N LEU A 87 -3.30 12.76 -15.68
CA LEU A 87 -4.32 11.88 -15.10
C LEU A 87 -5.74 12.39 -15.37
N GLU A 88 -6.01 13.68 -15.17
CA GLU A 88 -7.34 14.27 -15.42
C GLU A 88 -7.75 14.15 -16.89
N LYS A 89 -6.82 14.32 -17.83
CA LYS A 89 -7.03 14.07 -19.26
C LYS A 89 -7.34 12.60 -19.56
N ALA A 90 -6.57 11.67 -18.98
CA ALA A 90 -6.82 10.24 -19.13
C ALA A 90 -8.21 9.84 -18.60
N ILE A 91 -8.60 10.36 -17.42
CA ILE A 91 -9.93 10.14 -16.83
C ILE A 91 -11.04 10.67 -17.73
N SER A 92 -10.89 11.91 -18.21
CA SER A 92 -11.87 12.55 -19.08
C SER A 92 -12.04 11.77 -20.38
N PHE A 93 -10.93 11.34 -20.99
CA PHE A 93 -10.94 10.55 -22.22
C PHE A 93 -11.68 9.21 -22.04
N VAL A 94 -11.39 8.46 -20.96
CA VAL A 94 -12.08 7.18 -20.70
C VAL A 94 -13.56 7.37 -20.47
N ASN A 95 -13.97 8.40 -19.73
CA ASN A 95 -15.38 8.65 -19.43
C ASN A 95 -16.19 9.12 -20.65
N LEU A 96 -15.55 9.83 -21.60
CA LEU A 96 -16.21 10.33 -22.82
C LEU A 96 -16.27 9.29 -23.94
N HIS A 97 -15.51 8.20 -23.85
CA HIS A 97 -15.41 7.22 -24.92
C HIS A 97 -16.58 6.21 -24.88
N GLU A 98 -17.64 6.51 -25.63
CA GLU A 98 -18.92 5.77 -25.61
C GLU A 98 -18.78 4.26 -25.85
N LYS A 99 -17.89 3.84 -26.76
CA LYS A 99 -17.73 2.41 -27.14
C LYS A 99 -17.33 1.50 -25.98
N TRP A 100 -16.59 2.03 -25.00
CA TRP A 100 -16.12 1.21 -23.87
C TRP A 100 -17.19 1.06 -22.79
N ASN A 101 -18.20 1.94 -22.76
CA ASN A 101 -19.21 2.03 -21.71
C ASN A 101 -18.58 1.94 -20.30
N ALA A 102 -17.50 2.70 -20.13
CA ALA A 102 -16.59 2.64 -18.99
C ALA A 102 -16.77 3.88 -18.10
N LYS A 103 -16.63 3.70 -16.78
CA LYS A 103 -16.66 4.82 -15.84
C LYS A 103 -15.50 4.74 -14.87
N VAL A 104 -14.72 5.81 -14.77
CA VAL A 104 -13.69 5.92 -13.74
C VAL A 104 -14.34 6.16 -12.38
N ILE A 105 -14.08 5.28 -11.41
CA ILE A 105 -14.67 5.33 -10.07
C ILE A 105 -13.68 5.70 -8.97
N TYR A 106 -12.38 5.56 -9.23
CA TYR A 106 -11.32 5.89 -8.29
C TYR A 106 -10.04 6.24 -9.03
N GLY A 107 -9.20 7.10 -8.43
CA GLY A 107 -7.87 7.40 -8.94
C GLY A 107 -6.96 7.86 -7.81
N ASP A 108 -5.68 7.47 -7.86
CA ASP A 108 -4.68 7.79 -6.85
C ASP A 108 -3.36 8.14 -7.53
N THR A 109 -3.15 9.42 -7.82
CA THR A 109 -1.93 10.04 -8.42
C THR A 109 -1.50 9.51 -9.79
N ASP A 110 -1.22 8.22 -9.92
CA ASP A 110 -0.68 7.54 -11.10
C ASP A 110 -1.55 6.36 -11.55
N SER A 111 -2.66 6.11 -10.88
CA SER A 111 -3.58 5.01 -11.15
C SER A 111 -5.02 5.49 -11.32
N MET A 112 -5.80 4.79 -12.16
CA MET A 112 -7.22 4.99 -12.35
C MET A 112 -7.95 3.65 -12.37
N PHE A 113 -9.10 3.58 -11.71
CA PHE A 113 -9.91 2.38 -11.59
C PHE A 113 -11.14 2.57 -12.46
N VAL A 114 -11.25 1.73 -13.47
CA VAL A 114 -12.29 1.80 -14.48
C VAL A 114 -13.32 0.71 -14.21
N LEU A 115 -14.56 1.11 -13.96
CA LEU A 115 -15.69 0.22 -13.80
C LEU A 115 -16.24 -0.16 -15.18
N LEU A 116 -16.25 -1.46 -15.45
CA LEU A 116 -16.86 -2.08 -16.64
C LEU A 116 -18.03 -2.94 -16.18
N LYS A 117 -19.27 -2.42 -16.30
CA LYS A 117 -20.46 -3.12 -15.83
C LYS A 117 -20.80 -4.30 -16.75
N GLY A 118 -21.08 -5.46 -16.16
CA GLY A 118 -21.52 -6.66 -16.88
C GLY A 118 -20.46 -7.32 -17.77
N ARG A 119 -19.18 -6.95 -17.60
CA ARG A 119 -18.06 -7.53 -18.37
C ARG A 119 -17.39 -8.63 -17.59
N THR A 120 -16.92 -9.65 -18.30
CA THR A 120 -16.09 -10.70 -17.72
C THR A 120 -14.68 -10.21 -17.44
N VAL A 121 -13.91 -10.97 -16.63
CA VAL A 121 -12.50 -10.66 -16.35
C VAL A 121 -11.67 -10.61 -17.65
N LYS A 122 -11.91 -11.54 -18.58
CA LYS A 122 -11.20 -11.60 -19.88
C LYS A 122 -11.49 -10.38 -20.75
N GLU A 123 -12.76 -10.02 -20.92
CA GLU A 123 -13.15 -8.81 -21.65
C GLU A 123 -12.58 -7.54 -21.00
N SER A 124 -12.55 -7.51 -19.67
CA SER A 124 -11.99 -6.37 -18.92
C SER A 124 -10.49 -6.18 -19.19
N PHE A 125 -9.73 -7.26 -19.37
CA PHE A 125 -8.33 -7.17 -19.79
C PHE A 125 -8.17 -6.64 -21.21
N GLN A 126 -9.04 -7.03 -22.12
CA GLN A 126 -9.03 -6.54 -23.51
C GLN A 126 -9.31 -5.04 -23.55
N ILE A 127 -10.42 -4.60 -22.97
CA ILE A 127 -10.80 -3.18 -22.90
C ILE A 127 -9.74 -2.38 -22.14
N GLY A 128 -9.23 -2.91 -21.02
CA GLY A 128 -8.15 -2.27 -20.26
C GLY A 128 -6.87 -2.08 -21.09
N SER A 129 -6.55 -3.03 -21.97
CA SER A 129 -5.40 -2.92 -22.88
C SER A 129 -5.63 -1.91 -24.00
N GLU A 130 -6.84 -1.83 -24.54
CA GLU A 130 -7.23 -0.78 -25.51
C GLU A 130 -7.13 0.62 -24.89
N ILE A 131 -7.68 0.80 -23.68
CA ILE A 131 -7.60 2.04 -22.91
C ILE A 131 -6.13 2.42 -22.67
N ALA A 132 -5.31 1.47 -22.21
CA ALA A 132 -3.89 1.69 -21.96
C ALA A 132 -3.14 2.12 -23.22
N SER A 133 -3.44 1.50 -24.36
CA SER A 133 -2.81 1.79 -25.65
C SER A 133 -3.22 3.17 -26.18
N ALA A 134 -4.51 3.49 -26.13
CA ALA A 134 -5.04 4.78 -26.56
C ALA A 134 -4.48 5.94 -25.70
N ILE A 135 -4.46 5.78 -24.37
CA ILE A 135 -3.87 6.79 -23.47
C ILE A 135 -2.38 6.93 -23.69
N THR A 136 -1.65 5.83 -23.90
CA THR A 136 -0.21 5.89 -24.20
C THR A 136 0.05 6.65 -25.49
N ALA A 137 -0.74 6.43 -26.55
CA ALA A 137 -0.58 7.11 -27.84
C ALA A 137 -0.85 8.64 -27.76
N MET A 138 -1.71 9.08 -26.84
CA MET A 138 -2.00 10.51 -26.63
C MET A 138 -0.90 11.26 -25.85
N ASN A 139 0.05 10.55 -25.24
CA ASN A 139 1.06 11.14 -24.39
C ASN A 139 2.46 11.12 -25.04
N PRO A 140 3.34 12.08 -24.71
CA PRO A 140 4.69 12.09 -25.23
C PRO A 140 5.51 10.92 -24.66
N SER A 141 6.41 10.36 -25.48
CA SER A 141 7.43 9.44 -24.98
C SER A 141 8.26 10.13 -23.88
N PRO A 142 8.56 9.48 -22.74
CA PRO A 142 8.40 8.05 -22.43
C PRO A 142 7.15 7.69 -21.60
N VAL A 143 6.13 8.54 -21.57
CA VAL A 143 4.91 8.30 -20.77
C VAL A 143 4.13 7.12 -21.35
N THR A 144 3.93 6.08 -20.54
CA THR A 144 3.19 4.88 -20.93
C THR A 144 2.22 4.48 -19.83
N LEU A 145 0.98 4.19 -20.20
CA LEU A 145 -0.01 3.60 -19.31
C LEU A 145 0.03 2.08 -19.47
N LYS A 146 0.06 1.36 -18.35
CA LYS A 146 0.11 -0.10 -18.34
C LYS A 146 -1.16 -0.66 -17.71
N MET A 147 -1.81 -1.60 -18.39
CA MET A 147 -2.82 -2.46 -17.76
C MET A 147 -2.13 -3.37 -16.76
N GLU A 148 -2.43 -3.20 -15.47
CA GLU A 148 -1.78 -3.96 -14.38
C GLU A 148 -2.59 -5.18 -13.97
N LYS A 149 -3.86 -4.97 -13.60
CA LYS A 149 -4.72 -6.01 -13.03
C LYS A 149 -6.19 -5.66 -13.15
N VAL A 150 -7.04 -6.67 -13.04
CA VAL A 150 -8.50 -6.57 -12.92
C VAL A 150 -8.90 -7.00 -11.51
N TYR A 151 -9.75 -6.22 -10.83
CA TYR A 151 -10.35 -6.64 -9.56
C TYR A 151 -11.74 -7.21 -9.76
N HIS A 152 -11.99 -8.42 -9.28
CA HIS A 152 -13.31 -9.03 -9.27
C HIS A 152 -13.41 -10.12 -8.18
N PRO A 153 -14.23 -9.96 -7.12
CA PRO A 153 -14.91 -8.73 -6.67
C PRO A 153 -13.95 -7.72 -6.03
N CYS A 154 -14.45 -6.51 -5.76
CA CYS A 154 -13.70 -5.39 -5.18
C CYS A 154 -14.56 -4.54 -4.24
N PHE A 155 -13.97 -4.06 -3.15
CA PHE A 155 -14.51 -3.04 -2.27
C PHE A 155 -13.59 -1.82 -2.23
N LEU A 156 -14.19 -0.66 -2.51
CA LEU A 156 -13.56 0.65 -2.32
C LEU A 156 -14.19 1.28 -1.08
N ILE A 157 -13.40 1.50 -0.03
CA ILE A 157 -13.89 2.00 1.26
C ILE A 157 -13.67 3.51 1.34
N THR A 158 -12.40 3.93 1.28
CA THR A 158 -12.00 5.34 1.23
C THR A 158 -10.72 5.49 0.40
N LYS A 159 -10.24 6.72 0.25
CA LYS A 159 -8.92 7.00 -0.32
C LYS A 159 -7.86 6.12 0.35
N LYS A 160 -7.06 5.42 -0.47
CA LYS A 160 -5.99 4.50 -0.06
C LYS A 160 -6.46 3.33 0.83
N ARG A 161 -7.77 3.01 0.84
CA ARG A 161 -8.35 1.87 1.54
C ARG A 161 -9.30 1.10 0.64
N TYR A 162 -8.82 -0.01 0.09
CA TYR A 162 -9.58 -0.89 -0.78
C TYR A 162 -9.07 -2.32 -0.72
N VAL A 163 -9.92 -3.27 -1.10
CA VAL A 163 -9.60 -4.70 -1.09
C VAL A 163 -10.35 -5.42 -2.20
N GLY A 164 -9.71 -6.39 -2.83
CA GLY A 164 -10.38 -7.20 -3.84
C GLY A 164 -9.56 -8.42 -4.25
N TYR A 165 -10.19 -9.27 -5.02
CA TYR A 165 -9.52 -10.36 -5.74
C TYR A 165 -8.94 -9.81 -7.03
N SER A 166 -7.61 -9.75 -7.10
CA SER A 166 -6.87 -9.24 -8.24
C SER A 166 -6.42 -10.36 -9.17
N TYR A 167 -6.67 -10.17 -10.45
CA TYR A 167 -6.17 -10.98 -11.54
C TYR A 167 -5.14 -10.16 -12.30
N GLU A 168 -3.95 -10.72 -12.55
CA GLU A 168 -2.87 -10.08 -13.33
C GLU A 168 -2.83 -10.55 -14.78
N SER A 169 -3.52 -11.65 -15.10
CA SER A 169 -3.66 -12.15 -16.46
C SER A 169 -5.06 -12.72 -16.74
N PRO A 170 -5.52 -12.73 -18.00
CA PRO A 170 -6.83 -13.27 -18.37
C PRO A 170 -6.94 -14.79 -18.20
N ASN A 171 -5.80 -15.48 -18.09
CA ASN A 171 -5.71 -16.93 -17.92
C ASN A 171 -5.50 -17.34 -16.46
N GLN A 172 -5.40 -16.39 -15.54
CA GLN A 172 -5.26 -16.67 -14.11
C GLN A 172 -6.58 -17.18 -13.55
N ILE A 173 -6.56 -18.40 -13.01
CA ILE A 173 -7.72 -19.04 -12.40
C ILE A 173 -7.90 -18.55 -10.96
N GLU A 174 -6.85 -18.72 -10.15
CA GLU A 174 -6.87 -18.36 -8.73
C GLU A 174 -6.56 -16.87 -8.53
N PRO A 175 -7.46 -16.08 -7.91
CA PRO A 175 -7.21 -14.68 -7.64
C PRO A 175 -6.18 -14.48 -6.52
N VAL A 176 -5.51 -13.33 -6.54
CA VAL A 176 -4.70 -12.87 -5.41
C VAL A 176 -5.55 -11.94 -4.54
N PHE A 177 -5.61 -12.22 -3.23
CA PHE A 177 -6.23 -11.29 -2.27
C PHE A 177 -5.34 -10.07 -2.10
N ASP A 178 -5.72 -8.96 -2.72
CA ASP A 178 -4.97 -7.70 -2.66
C ASP A 178 -5.73 -6.69 -1.81
N ALA A 179 -5.12 -6.34 -0.68
CA ALA A 179 -5.64 -5.43 0.33
C ALA A 179 -4.70 -4.23 0.47
N LYS A 180 -5.25 -3.01 0.34
CA LYS A 180 -4.50 -1.76 0.50
C LYS A 180 -5.08 -0.95 1.66
N GLY A 181 -4.23 -0.64 2.63
CA GLY A 181 -4.53 0.30 3.72
C GLY A 181 -5.56 -0.14 4.76
N ILE A 182 -6.22 -1.29 4.56
CA ILE A 182 -7.14 -1.90 5.52
C ILE A 182 -6.39 -2.70 6.60
N GLU A 183 -7.09 -3.04 7.66
CA GLU A 183 -6.54 -3.61 8.90
C GLU A 183 -5.84 -4.96 8.68
N THR A 184 -6.10 -5.67 7.58
CA THR A 184 -5.40 -6.93 7.24
C THR A 184 -3.91 -6.76 6.95
N VAL A 185 -3.48 -5.60 6.44
CA VAL A 185 -2.07 -5.33 6.09
C VAL A 185 -1.39 -4.35 7.04
N ARG A 186 -2.16 -3.71 7.93
CA ARG A 186 -1.61 -2.79 8.91
C ARG A 186 -1.03 -3.54 10.10
N ARG A 187 0.13 -3.11 10.57
CA ARG A 187 0.82 -3.72 11.71
C ARG A 187 0.49 -3.03 13.04
N ASP A 188 -0.46 -2.11 13.09
CA ASP A 188 -0.83 -1.36 14.30
C ASP A 188 -1.99 -2.00 15.09
N THR A 189 -2.57 -3.08 14.56
CA THR A 189 -3.62 -3.90 15.17
C THR A 189 -3.10 -5.29 15.52
N CYS A 190 -3.86 -6.06 16.30
CA CYS A 190 -3.51 -7.44 16.65
C CYS A 190 -3.88 -8.41 15.52
N GLU A 191 -3.20 -9.56 15.46
CA GLU A 191 -3.41 -10.55 14.40
C GLU A 191 -4.84 -11.12 14.37
N ALA A 192 -5.51 -11.18 15.52
CA ALA A 192 -6.90 -11.62 15.61
C ALA A 192 -7.82 -10.78 14.70
N VAL A 193 -7.61 -9.45 14.65
CA VAL A 193 -8.36 -8.55 13.78
C VAL A 193 -8.04 -8.82 12.32
N ALA A 194 -6.75 -8.88 11.96
CA ALA A 194 -6.31 -9.11 10.59
C ALA A 194 -6.82 -10.43 10.03
N LYS A 195 -6.62 -11.54 10.77
CA LYS A 195 -7.06 -12.89 10.38
C LYS A 195 -8.59 -12.98 10.28
N THR A 196 -9.31 -12.40 11.24
CA THR A 196 -10.79 -12.42 11.23
C THR A 196 -11.35 -11.62 10.07
N MET A 197 -10.79 -10.43 9.80
CA MET A 197 -11.21 -9.57 8.69
C MET A 197 -10.90 -10.22 7.34
N GLU A 198 -9.68 -10.73 7.13
CA GLU A 198 -9.31 -11.40 5.89
C GLU A 198 -10.22 -12.59 5.60
N ARG A 199 -10.44 -13.47 6.59
CA ARG A 199 -11.33 -14.62 6.40
C ARG A 199 -12.78 -14.22 6.11
N SER A 200 -13.27 -13.17 6.77
CA SER A 200 -14.63 -12.64 6.52
C SER A 200 -14.78 -12.12 5.10
N LEU A 201 -13.77 -11.39 4.60
CA LEU A 201 -13.77 -10.86 3.23
C LEU A 201 -13.68 -11.98 2.19
N ARG A 202 -12.83 -12.99 2.42
CA ARG A 202 -12.73 -14.16 1.53
C ARG A 202 -14.04 -14.93 1.45
N LEU A 203 -14.67 -15.22 2.59
CA LEU A 203 -15.98 -15.87 2.64
C LEU A 203 -17.03 -15.07 1.85
N PHE A 204 -17.03 -13.74 1.99
CA PHE A 204 -17.94 -12.90 1.23
C PHE A 204 -17.64 -12.94 -0.27
N PHE A 205 -16.37 -12.89 -0.67
CA PHE A 205 -15.97 -12.91 -2.08
C PHE A 205 -16.25 -14.25 -2.76
N GLU A 206 -16.15 -15.36 -2.04
CA GLU A 206 -16.38 -16.71 -2.54
C GLU A 206 -17.87 -17.06 -2.61
N HIS A 207 -18.64 -16.76 -1.54
CA HIS A 207 -20.03 -17.21 -1.41
C HIS A 207 -21.07 -16.12 -1.65
N GLN A 208 -20.66 -14.85 -1.70
CA GLN A 208 -21.55 -13.68 -1.82
C GLN A 208 -22.69 -13.66 -0.77
N SER A 209 -22.46 -14.29 0.39
CA SER A 209 -23.47 -14.48 1.44
C SER A 209 -23.08 -13.76 2.73
N VAL A 210 -23.86 -12.74 3.10
CA VAL A 210 -23.70 -12.03 4.38
C VAL A 210 -24.02 -12.95 5.57
N LEU A 211 -24.91 -13.93 5.38
CA LEU A 211 -25.32 -14.85 6.44
C LEU A 211 -24.17 -15.76 6.90
N GLU A 212 -23.34 -16.21 5.96
CA GLU A 212 -22.16 -17.02 6.28
C GLU A 212 -21.12 -16.21 7.04
N VAL A 213 -20.88 -14.97 6.62
CA VAL A 213 -19.98 -14.03 7.32
C VAL A 213 -20.48 -13.79 8.74
N LYS A 214 -21.79 -13.53 8.91
CA LYS A 214 -22.41 -13.36 10.24
C LYS A 214 -22.19 -14.60 11.11
N THR A 215 -22.45 -15.79 10.57
CA THR A 215 -22.28 -17.06 11.30
C THR A 215 -20.81 -17.28 11.69
N TYR A 216 -19.88 -16.97 10.81
CA TYR A 216 -18.45 -17.00 11.09
C TYR A 216 -18.06 -16.05 12.22
N LEU A 217 -18.49 -14.78 12.16
CA LEU A 217 -18.18 -13.78 13.18
C LEU A 217 -18.75 -14.16 14.55
N GLN A 218 -20.01 -14.58 14.61
CA GLN A 218 -20.64 -15.04 15.85
C GLN A 218 -19.88 -16.20 16.50
N ARG A 219 -19.36 -17.14 15.69
CA ARG A 219 -18.51 -18.23 16.17
C ARG A 219 -17.16 -17.72 16.69
N GLN A 220 -16.51 -16.77 16.00
CA GLN A 220 -15.26 -16.19 16.52
C GLN A 220 -15.49 -15.44 17.84
N TRP A 221 -16.55 -14.64 17.94
CA TRP A 221 -16.89 -13.93 19.18
C TRP A 221 -17.17 -14.90 20.33
N LYS A 222 -17.92 -15.98 20.10
CA LYS A 222 -18.14 -17.04 21.10
C LYS A 222 -16.83 -17.65 21.59
N ARG A 223 -15.87 -17.91 20.69
CA ARG A 223 -14.54 -18.44 21.06
C ARG A 223 -13.75 -17.45 21.92
N ILE A 224 -13.79 -16.17 21.57
CA ILE A 224 -13.12 -15.09 22.32
C ILE A 224 -13.72 -15.02 23.73
N LEU A 225 -15.05 -14.92 23.83
CA LEU A 225 -15.77 -14.86 25.10
C LEU A 225 -15.56 -16.11 25.97
N SER A 226 -15.41 -17.29 25.35
CA SER A 226 -15.13 -18.54 26.08
C SER A 226 -13.64 -18.76 26.39
N GLY A 227 -12.75 -17.81 26.07
CA GLY A 227 -11.30 -17.96 26.26
C GLY A 227 -10.62 -19.01 25.37
N ARG A 228 -11.28 -19.51 24.32
CA ARG A 228 -10.76 -20.55 23.40
C ARG A 228 -9.99 -19.94 22.23
N VAL A 229 -9.04 -19.07 22.56
CA VAL A 229 -8.22 -18.31 21.60
C VAL A 229 -6.77 -18.25 22.07
N SER A 230 -5.83 -18.09 21.14
CA SER A 230 -4.42 -17.93 21.46
C SER A 230 -4.15 -16.48 21.85
N LEU A 231 -3.55 -16.24 23.01
CA LEU A 231 -3.12 -14.91 23.43
C LEU A 231 -2.15 -14.26 22.42
N LYS A 232 -1.37 -15.07 21.69
CA LYS A 232 -0.46 -14.59 20.64
C LYS A 232 -1.18 -13.76 19.58
N ASP A 233 -2.44 -14.11 19.27
CA ASP A 233 -3.22 -13.37 18.26
C ASP A 233 -3.68 -11.99 18.77
N PHE A 234 -3.61 -11.73 20.08
CA PHE A 234 -4.03 -10.48 20.72
C PHE A 234 -2.87 -9.55 21.09
N ILE A 235 -1.63 -9.96 20.79
CA ILE A 235 -0.45 -9.14 21.02
C ILE A 235 -0.43 -7.99 20.02
N PHE A 236 -0.37 -6.76 20.54
CA PHE A 236 -0.03 -5.59 19.75
C PHE A 236 1.49 -5.41 19.76
N ALA A 237 2.06 -4.85 18.70
CA ALA A 237 3.47 -4.45 18.70
C ALA A 237 3.59 -3.07 18.07
N LYS A 238 4.13 -2.07 18.77
CA LYS A 238 4.29 -0.71 18.24
C LYS A 238 5.70 -0.18 18.44
N GLU A 239 6.15 0.63 17.49
CA GLU A 239 7.46 1.28 17.54
C GLU A 239 7.51 2.27 18.72
N VAL A 240 8.56 2.15 19.54
CA VAL A 240 8.85 3.03 20.65
C VAL A 240 10.00 3.97 20.27
N ARG A 241 9.82 5.27 20.53
CA ARG A 241 10.79 6.33 20.23
C ARG A 241 10.98 7.20 21.47
N LEU A 242 11.54 6.58 22.52
CA LEU A 242 11.84 7.28 23.77
C LEU A 242 12.68 8.54 23.49
N GLY A 243 12.43 9.61 24.26
CA GLY A 243 13.07 10.92 24.06
C GLY A 243 12.46 11.81 22.97
N THR A 244 11.61 11.29 22.07
CA THR A 244 10.94 12.11 21.04
C THR A 244 9.50 12.52 21.38
N TYR A 245 8.92 11.89 22.40
CA TYR A 245 7.55 12.18 22.82
C TYR A 245 7.47 13.57 23.49
N SER A 246 6.47 14.36 23.10
CA SER A 246 6.26 15.68 23.68
C SER A 246 5.93 15.58 25.17
N ALA A 247 6.63 16.36 26.00
CA ALA A 247 6.33 16.51 27.42
C ALA A 247 4.92 17.10 27.70
N ARG A 248 4.23 17.62 26.68
CA ARG A 248 2.86 18.15 26.79
C ARG A 248 1.79 17.06 26.75
N ILE A 249 2.14 15.82 26.40
CA ILE A 249 1.20 14.70 26.34
C ILE A 249 1.09 14.10 27.74
N SER A 250 -0.13 14.02 28.27
CA SER A 250 -0.42 13.53 29.62
C SER A 250 -0.09 12.04 29.84
N SER A 251 0.04 11.25 28.77
CA SER A 251 0.32 9.82 28.84
C SER A 251 1.17 9.33 27.67
N LEU A 252 2.18 8.51 27.98
CA LEU A 252 2.97 7.82 26.96
C LEU A 252 2.10 6.84 26.15
N PRO A 253 2.48 6.52 24.90
CA PRO A 253 1.85 5.44 24.15
C PRO A 253 1.94 4.09 24.89
N PRO A 254 0.97 3.17 24.72
CA PRO A 254 0.96 1.86 25.39
C PRO A 254 2.28 1.09 25.36
N ALA A 255 2.90 0.96 24.18
CA ALA A 255 4.19 0.27 24.04
C ALA A 255 5.34 0.97 24.79
N ALA A 256 5.32 2.31 24.88
CA ALA A 256 6.30 3.07 25.64
C ALA A 256 6.10 2.94 27.16
N ILE A 257 4.85 2.75 27.62
CA ILE A 257 4.56 2.45 29.03
C ILE A 257 5.17 1.10 29.41
N VAL A 258 4.95 0.06 28.60
CA VAL A 258 5.53 -1.28 28.82
C VAL A 258 7.05 -1.21 28.83
N ALA A 259 7.65 -0.53 27.85
CA ALA A 259 9.11 -0.33 27.82
C ALA A 259 9.63 0.40 29.08
N THR A 260 8.93 1.44 29.53
CA THR A 260 9.32 2.19 30.74
C THR A 260 9.19 1.33 32.00
N LYS A 261 8.15 0.47 32.08
CA LYS A 261 8.00 -0.51 33.17
C LYS A 261 9.16 -1.51 33.17
N ALA A 262 9.52 -2.06 32.02
CA ALA A 262 10.66 -2.96 31.88
C ALA A 262 11.98 -2.29 32.32
N MET A 263 12.22 -1.05 31.90
CA MET A 263 13.41 -0.27 32.29
C MET A 263 13.51 0.03 33.80
N ARG A 264 12.38 0.08 34.51
CA ARG A 264 12.37 0.25 35.98
C ARG A 264 12.83 -1.02 36.69
N VAL A 265 12.52 -2.19 36.13
CA VAL A 265 12.96 -3.49 36.64
C VAL A 265 14.41 -3.75 36.28
N ASP A 266 14.77 -3.57 35.00
CA ASP A 266 16.13 -3.68 34.50
C ASP A 266 16.47 -2.48 33.61
N ARG A 267 17.41 -1.65 34.06
CA ARG A 267 17.88 -0.47 33.30
C ARG A 267 18.46 -0.82 31.93
N ARG A 268 18.93 -2.07 31.72
CA ARG A 268 19.46 -2.52 30.43
C ARG A 268 18.38 -2.91 29.43
N ALA A 269 17.12 -3.00 29.84
CA ALA A 269 15.98 -3.28 28.98
C ALA A 269 15.50 -2.04 28.18
N GLU A 270 16.36 -1.03 28.02
CA GLU A 270 16.04 0.15 27.22
C GLU A 270 15.86 -0.22 25.75
N PRO A 271 14.71 0.09 25.13
CA PRO A 271 14.46 -0.22 23.73
C PRO A 271 15.31 0.67 22.82
N ARG A 272 15.76 0.09 21.71
CA ARG A 272 16.40 0.85 20.63
C ARG A 272 15.40 1.80 19.98
N TYR A 273 15.93 2.83 19.31
CA TYR A 273 15.09 3.78 18.58
C TYR A 273 14.24 3.08 17.51
N ALA A 274 12.92 3.29 17.57
CA ALA A 274 11.91 2.64 16.73
C ALA A 274 11.84 1.11 16.88
N GLU A 275 12.33 0.55 17.99
CA GLU A 275 12.11 -0.85 18.33
C GLU A 275 10.63 -1.11 18.59
N ARG A 276 10.12 -2.27 18.13
CA ARG A 276 8.72 -2.64 18.31
C ARG A 276 8.54 -3.40 19.61
N ILE A 277 7.87 -2.78 20.56
CA ILE A 277 7.60 -3.38 21.87
C ILE A 277 6.21 -4.03 21.87
N PRO A 278 6.13 -5.33 22.19
CA PRO A 278 4.86 -6.03 22.27
C PRO A 278 4.12 -5.66 23.55
N TYR A 279 2.79 -5.66 23.51
CA TYR A 279 1.95 -5.46 24.68
C TYR A 279 0.58 -6.11 24.48
N VAL A 280 -0.08 -6.42 25.59
CA VAL A 280 -1.49 -6.83 25.64
C VAL A 280 -2.28 -5.87 26.52
N VAL A 281 -3.61 -5.90 26.36
CA VAL A 281 -4.54 -5.11 27.16
C VAL A 281 -5.35 -6.07 28.01
N ILE A 282 -5.31 -5.87 29.33
CA ILE A 282 -6.04 -6.69 30.30
C ILE A 282 -7.37 -6.04 30.69
N HIS A 283 -8.24 -6.83 31.33
CA HIS A 283 -9.47 -6.32 31.91
C HIS A 283 -9.15 -5.47 33.16
N GLY A 284 -9.85 -4.34 33.29
CA GLY A 284 -9.74 -3.43 34.42
C GLY A 284 -11.09 -3.10 35.03
N GLU A 285 -11.06 -2.45 36.19
CA GLU A 285 -12.26 -1.95 36.86
C GLU A 285 -13.02 -0.92 35.98
N PRO A 286 -14.34 -0.78 36.17
CA PRO A 286 -15.12 0.24 35.46
C PRO A 286 -14.51 1.64 35.64
N GLY A 287 -14.20 2.31 34.52
CA GLY A 287 -13.56 3.63 34.53
C GLY A 287 -12.02 3.60 34.45
N ALA A 288 -11.40 2.43 34.48
CA ALA A 288 -9.96 2.29 34.26
C ALA A 288 -9.55 2.81 32.87
N ARG A 289 -8.46 3.56 32.81
CA ARG A 289 -7.93 4.08 31.54
C ARG A 289 -7.21 2.96 30.80
N LEU A 290 -7.31 2.96 29.48
CA LEU A 290 -6.62 1.97 28.62
C LEU A 290 -5.12 1.90 28.93
N VAL A 291 -4.48 3.03 29.18
CA VAL A 291 -3.03 3.14 29.46
C VAL A 291 -2.60 2.42 30.75
N ASP A 292 -3.51 2.28 31.71
CA ASP A 292 -3.25 1.61 32.98
C ASP A 292 -3.34 0.08 32.83
N MET A 293 -4.12 -0.38 31.84
CA MET A 293 -4.40 -1.80 31.58
C MET A 293 -3.46 -2.43 30.56
N VAL A 294 -2.29 -1.82 30.33
CA VAL A 294 -1.28 -2.31 29.38
C VAL A 294 -0.18 -3.05 30.14
N VAL A 295 0.08 -4.29 29.73
CA VAL A 295 1.07 -5.18 30.34
C VAL A 295 1.95 -5.84 29.29
N ASP A 296 3.12 -6.32 29.72
CA ASP A 296 3.97 -7.18 28.91
C ASP A 296 3.26 -8.51 28.66
N PRO A 297 3.30 -9.11 27.46
CA PRO A 297 2.66 -10.40 27.21
C PRO A 297 3.22 -11.58 28.03
N LEU A 298 4.39 -11.41 28.68
CA LEU A 298 5.02 -12.41 29.55
C LEU A 298 4.67 -12.23 31.04
N GLU A 299 4.02 -11.13 31.41
CA GLU A 299 3.48 -10.87 32.75
C GLU A 299 2.15 -11.61 32.97
#